data_AF-A0A645IP24-F1
#
_entry.id   AF-A0A645IP24-F1
#
_cell.length_a   1.000
_cell.length_b   1.000
_cell.length_c   1.000
_cell.angle_alpha   90.00
_cell.angle_beta   90.00
_cell.angle_gamma   90.00
#
_symmetry.space_group_name_H-M   'P 1'
#
loop_
_entity.id
_entity.type
_entity.pdbx_description
1 polymer ?
#
loop_
_entity_poly.entity_id
_entity_poly.type
_entity_poly.pdbx_seq_one_letter_code
_entity_poly.pdbx_strand_id
1 'polypeptide(L)'
;MAIADGGELIVLAPGVDKFGEDANIDKLIRKYGYCGREKILTLVEENEDLRGNLSAAAHLIHGSSDGRFSITYCTRYLTEKEVRGACFDYIPYEEAIRMYDPEKLTDGYNTLENGERIYYISNPALGLWADRARF
;
A
#
# COMPACT_ATOMS: atom_id res chain seq x y z
N MET A 1 7.27 13.77 -2.66
CA MET A 1 6.47 12.57 -2.93
C MET A 1 6.08 12.57 -4.39
N ALA A 2 6.11 11.42 -5.05
CA ALA A 2 5.72 11.29 -6.46
C ALA A 2 4.20 11.33 -6.69
N ILE A 3 3.41 11.09 -5.63
CA ILE A 3 1.94 11.07 -5.65
C ILE A 3 1.44 12.39 -5.07
N ALA A 4 0.51 13.03 -5.78
CA ALA A 4 -0.13 14.27 -5.33
C ALA A 4 -1.22 13.98 -4.27
N ASP A 5 -1.59 15.01 -3.51
CA ASP A 5 -2.72 14.89 -2.59
C ASP A 5 -4.02 14.63 -3.38
N GLY A 6 -4.86 13.71 -2.87
CA GLY A 6 -6.02 13.17 -3.57
C GLY A 6 -5.70 12.13 -4.65
N GLY A 7 -4.43 11.73 -4.81
CA GLY A 7 -4.02 10.68 -5.74
C GLY A 7 -4.39 9.27 -5.28
N GLU A 8 -4.14 8.29 -6.14
CA GLU A 8 -4.36 6.87 -5.87
C GLU A 8 -3.11 6.05 -6.17
N LEU A 9 -2.81 5.08 -5.31
CA LEU A 9 -1.82 4.04 -5.52
C LEU A 9 -2.52 2.68 -5.59
N ILE A 10 -2.45 2.01 -6.74
CA ILE A 10 -2.98 0.66 -6.92
C ILE A 10 -1.82 -0.35 -6.91
N VAL A 11 -1.90 -1.33 -6.02
CA VAL A 11 -0.87 -2.36 -5.84
C VAL A 11 -1.38 -3.69 -6.38
N LEU A 12 -0.89 -4.10 -7.55
CA LEU A 12 -1.17 -5.41 -8.15
C LEU A 12 -0.25 -6.46 -7.50
N ALA A 13 -0.78 -7.20 -6.52
CA ALA A 13 -0.03 -8.08 -5.66
C ALA A 13 -0.69 -9.48 -5.54
N PRO A 14 -0.69 -10.28 -6.62
CA PRO A 14 -1.42 -11.55 -6.65
C PRO A 14 -0.88 -12.58 -5.65
N GLY A 15 0.38 -12.44 -5.22
CA GLY A 15 1.06 -13.36 -4.31
C GLY A 15 1.03 -12.97 -2.84
N VAL A 16 0.46 -11.82 -2.48
CA VAL A 16 0.52 -11.31 -1.10
C VAL A 16 -0.57 -11.96 -0.24
N ASP A 17 -0.14 -12.73 0.76
CA ASP A 17 -0.99 -13.48 1.70
C ASP A 17 -0.91 -12.97 3.15
N LYS A 18 0.01 -12.04 3.43
CA LYS A 18 0.26 -11.44 4.73
C LYS A 18 0.87 -10.05 4.59
N PHE A 19 0.78 -9.25 5.64
CA PHE A 19 1.35 -7.90 5.69
C PHE A 19 2.76 -7.90 6.28
N GLY A 20 3.03 -8.79 7.24
CA GLY A 20 4.34 -8.93 7.88
C GLY A 20 4.94 -10.32 7.67
N GLU A 21 6.25 -10.39 7.46
CA GLU A 21 6.96 -11.68 7.40
C GLU A 21 6.98 -12.38 8.77
N ASP A 22 7.20 -11.60 9.83
CA ASP A 22 7.07 -12.05 11.21
C ASP A 22 5.59 -12.11 11.63
N ALA A 23 5.17 -13.25 12.18
CA ALA A 23 3.78 -13.50 12.52
C ALA A 23 3.24 -12.57 13.64
N ASN A 24 4.09 -12.09 14.55
CA ASN A 24 3.67 -11.15 15.58
C ASN A 24 3.45 -9.77 14.98
N ILE A 25 4.34 -9.33 14.09
CA ILE A 25 4.18 -8.06 13.37
C ILE A 25 2.93 -8.10 12.47
N ASP A 26 2.73 -9.20 11.73
CA ASP A 26 1.54 -9.37 10.88
C ASP A 26 0.23 -9.26 11.69
N LYS A 27 0.18 -9.89 12.88
CA LYS A 27 -0.96 -9.77 13.80
C LYS A 27 -1.19 -8.34 14.26
N LEU A 28 -0.14 -7.58 14.58
CA LEU A 28 -0.26 -6.18 14.97
C LEU A 28 -0.76 -5.32 13.80
N ILE A 29 -0.26 -5.55 12.59
CA ILE A 29 -0.71 -4.83 11.39
C ILE A 29 -2.19 -5.07 11.15
N ARG A 30 -2.64 -6.32 11.21
CA ARG A 30 -4.06 -6.68 11.07
C ARG A 30 -4.95 -6.07 12.15
N LYS A 31 -4.42 -5.85 13.35
CA LYS A 31 -5.16 -5.28 14.49
C LYS A 31 -5.31 -3.77 14.37
N TYR A 32 -4.25 -3.05 14.01
CA TYR A 32 -4.22 -1.59 14.07
C TYR A 32 -4.38 -0.90 12.71
N GLY A 33 -3.91 -1.54 11.64
CA GLY A 33 -3.88 -0.98 10.29
C GLY A 33 -3.01 0.26 10.13
N TYR A 34 -2.78 0.64 8.88
CA TYR A 34 -1.99 1.81 8.49
C TYR A 34 -2.83 3.09 8.59
N CYS A 35 -3.23 3.43 9.82
CA CYS A 35 -4.26 4.43 10.10
C CYS A 35 -3.76 5.85 10.34
N GLY A 36 -2.51 6.15 9.96
CA GLY A 36 -1.92 7.48 10.04
C GLY A 36 -1.09 7.73 11.30
N ARG A 37 -0.13 8.63 11.18
CA ARG A 37 0.87 8.94 12.21
C ARG A 37 0.26 9.24 13.58
N GLU A 38 -0.59 10.27 13.64
CA GLU A 38 -1.12 10.76 14.91
C GLU A 38 -1.95 9.69 15.62
N LYS A 39 -2.76 8.93 14.86
CA LYS A 39 -3.55 7.84 15.40
C LYS A 39 -2.68 6.69 15.92
N ILE A 40 -1.62 6.33 15.22
CA ILE A 40 -0.67 5.30 15.69
C ILE A 40 0.04 5.76 16.96
N LEU A 41 0.43 7.04 17.08
CA LEU A 41 1.04 7.57 18.30
C LEU A 41 0.08 7.45 19.50
N THR A 42 -1.21 7.80 19.33
CA THR A 42 -2.23 7.57 20.36
C THR A 42 -2.38 6.08 20.69
N LEU A 43 -2.43 5.20 19.69
CA LEU A 43 -2.56 3.76 19.92
C LEU A 43 -1.38 3.17 20.70
N VAL A 44 -0.16 3.68 20.50
CA VAL A 44 1.04 3.31 21.28
C VAL A 44 0.88 3.70 22.76
N GLU A 45 0.29 4.86 23.03
CA GLU A 45 0.01 5.29 24.40
C GLU A 45 -1.10 4.47 25.06
N GLU A 46 -2.07 3.98 24.29
CA GLU A 46 -3.24 3.25 24.82
C GLU A 46 -3.06 1.73 24.91
N ASN A 47 -2.14 1.14 24.14
CA ASN A 47 -2.05 -0.31 23.97
C ASN A 47 -0.65 -0.86 24.30
N GLU A 48 -0.56 -1.74 25.30
CA GLU A 48 0.70 -2.33 25.74
C GLU A 48 1.40 -3.19 24.68
N ASP A 49 0.65 -3.91 23.86
CA ASP A 49 1.19 -4.78 22.81
C ASP A 49 1.87 -3.97 21.69
N LEU A 50 1.31 -2.81 21.34
CA LEU A 50 1.94 -1.92 20.37
C LEU A 50 3.11 -1.13 21.00
N ARG A 51 2.97 -0.69 22.25
CA ARG A 51 4.04 -0.03 23.01
C ARG A 51 5.26 -0.92 23.21
N GLY A 52 5.04 -2.22 23.43
CA GLY A 52 6.09 -3.23 23.52
C GLY A 52 6.75 -3.57 22.18
N ASN A 53 6.23 -3.05 21.07
CA ASN A 53 6.72 -3.35 19.73
C ASN A 53 6.84 -2.08 18.86
N LEU A 54 7.70 -1.15 19.28
CA LEU A 54 7.89 0.14 18.61
C LEU A 54 8.36 0.02 17.15
N SER A 55 9.00 -1.09 16.77
CA SER A 55 9.34 -1.39 15.38
C SER A 55 8.07 -1.53 14.51
N ALA A 56 7.07 -2.27 15.00
CA ALA A 56 5.77 -2.38 14.32
C ALA A 56 5.05 -1.02 14.26
N ALA A 57 5.10 -0.22 15.34
CA ALA A 57 4.53 1.12 15.33
C ALA A 57 5.19 2.03 14.27
N ALA A 58 6.52 2.03 14.17
CA ALA A 58 7.24 2.77 13.14
C ALA A 58 6.88 2.29 11.72
N HIS A 59 6.74 0.97 11.52
CA HIS A 59 6.31 0.40 10.25
C HIS A 59 4.90 0.86 9.83
N LEU A 60 3.94 0.86 10.77
CA LEU A 60 2.58 1.35 10.52
C LEU A 60 2.55 2.83 10.15
N ILE A 61 3.36 3.66 10.81
CA ILE A 61 3.48 5.08 10.47
C ILE A 61 4.04 5.23 9.05
N HIS A 62 5.10 4.50 8.70
CA HIS A 62 5.73 4.60 7.38
C HIS A 62 4.84 4.11 6.23
N GLY A 63 4.02 3.08 6.47
CA GLY A 63 3.08 2.57 5.47
C GLY A 63 1.76 3.36 5.37
N SER A 64 1.53 4.33 6.27
CA SER A 64 0.32 5.15 6.24
C SER A 64 0.44 6.27 5.20
N SER A 65 -0.67 6.57 4.52
CA SER A 65 -0.73 7.69 3.57
C SER A 65 -1.03 9.04 4.24
N ASP A 66 -1.36 9.05 5.54
CA ASP A 66 -1.80 10.22 6.32
C ASP A 66 -2.94 11.00 5.64
N GLY A 67 -3.85 10.27 4.96
CA GLY A 67 -5.01 10.85 4.28
C GLY A 67 -4.67 11.63 3.01
N ARG A 68 -3.41 11.59 2.56
CA ARG A 68 -2.96 12.33 1.37
C ARG A 68 -3.33 11.64 0.08
N PHE A 69 -3.34 10.31 0.05
CA PHE A 69 -3.72 9.50 -1.12
C PHE A 69 -4.36 8.19 -0.66
N SER A 70 -5.15 7.56 -1.52
CA SER A 70 -5.68 6.21 -1.26
C SER A 70 -4.69 5.14 -1.71
N ILE A 71 -4.72 3.99 -1.04
CA ILE A 71 -3.93 2.83 -1.40
C ILE A 71 -4.88 1.66 -1.57
N THR A 72 -4.92 1.10 -2.78
CA THR A 72 -5.79 -0.01 -3.15
C THR A 72 -4.94 -1.27 -3.34
N TYR A 73 -5.21 -2.31 -2.55
CA TYR A 73 -4.53 -3.60 -2.65
C TYR A 73 -5.35 -4.58 -3.49
N CYS A 74 -4.70 -5.15 -4.50
CA CYS A 74 -5.29 -6.13 -5.41
C CYS A 74 -4.56 -7.47 -5.25
N THR A 75 -5.15 -8.40 -4.50
CA THR A 75 -4.53 -9.69 -4.13
C THR A 75 -5.51 -10.85 -4.27
N ARG A 76 -4.98 -12.09 -4.31
CA ARG A 76 -5.73 -13.35 -4.34
C ARG A 76 -5.88 -14.02 -2.99
N TYR A 77 -5.01 -13.71 -2.03
CA TYR A 77 -4.87 -14.50 -0.81
C TYR A 77 -5.38 -13.79 0.45
N LEU A 78 -5.28 -12.46 0.51
CA LEU A 78 -5.93 -11.69 1.58
C LEU A 78 -7.39 -11.39 1.20
N THR A 79 -8.28 -11.51 2.17
CA THR A 79 -9.70 -11.14 1.99
C THR A 79 -9.88 -9.62 2.03
N GLU A 80 -10.98 -9.14 1.43
CA GLU A 80 -11.39 -7.73 1.53
C GLU A 80 -11.40 -7.22 2.97
N LYS A 81 -11.92 -8.03 3.91
CA LYS A 81 -11.99 -7.66 5.32
C LYS A 81 -10.61 -7.44 5.93
N GLU A 82 -9.63 -8.28 5.58
CA GLU A 82 -8.26 -8.15 6.08
C GLU A 82 -7.57 -6.91 5.51
N VAL A 83 -7.74 -6.65 4.21
CA VAL A 83 -7.17 -5.46 3.55
C VAL A 83 -7.77 -4.17 4.08
N ARG A 84 -9.11 -4.10 4.17
CA ARG A 84 -9.80 -2.94 4.75
C ARG A 84 -9.51 -2.77 6.23
N GLY A 85 -9.35 -3.86 6.97
CA GLY A 85 -8.89 -3.85 8.37
C GLY A 85 -7.50 -3.22 8.51
N ALA A 86 -6.63 -3.41 7.53
CA ALA A 86 -5.33 -2.75 7.45
C ALA A 86 -5.41 -1.27 7.01
N CYS A 87 -6.60 -0.69 6.84
CA CYS A 87 -6.84 0.69 6.39
C CYS A 87 -6.47 0.97 4.92
N PHE A 88 -6.56 -0.06 4.07
CA PHE A 88 -6.43 0.08 2.62
C PHE A 88 -7.75 -0.21 1.90
N ASP A 89 -7.87 0.29 0.68
CA ASP A 89 -8.93 -0.10 -0.24
C ASP A 89 -8.62 -1.45 -0.88
N TYR A 90 -9.66 -2.09 -1.42
CA TYR A 90 -9.57 -3.44 -1.96
C TYR A 90 -10.30 -3.53 -3.29
N ILE A 91 -9.65 -4.16 -4.26
CA ILE A 91 -10.24 -4.62 -5.52
C ILE A 91 -9.75 -6.07 -5.72
N PRO A 92 -10.62 -7.02 -6.10
CA PRO A 92 -10.18 -8.38 -6.47
C PRO A 92 -9.10 -8.33 -7.56
N TYR A 93 -8.04 -9.12 -7.41
CA TYR A 93 -6.92 -9.10 -8.37
C TYR A 93 -7.38 -9.32 -9.82
N GLU A 94 -8.28 -10.28 -10.05
CA GLU A 94 -8.82 -10.61 -11.37
C GLU A 94 -9.63 -9.49 -12.01
N GLU A 95 -10.20 -8.59 -11.20
CA GLU A 95 -10.89 -7.40 -11.68
C GLU A 95 -9.89 -6.29 -12.01
N ALA A 96 -8.92 -6.07 -11.12
CA ALA A 96 -7.90 -5.04 -11.30
C ALA A 96 -7.09 -5.23 -12.60
N ILE A 97 -6.67 -6.46 -12.92
CA ILE A 97 -5.89 -6.73 -14.15
C ILE A 97 -6.68 -6.57 -15.45
N ARG A 98 -8.02 -6.49 -15.40
CA ARG A 98 -8.82 -6.16 -16.59
C ARG A 98 -8.71 -4.68 -16.94
N MET A 99 -8.50 -3.84 -15.93
CA MET A 99 -8.30 -2.39 -16.08
C MET A 99 -6.83 -2.04 -16.26
N TYR A 100 -5.95 -2.72 -15.49
CA TYR A 100 -4.52 -2.43 -15.39
C TYR A 100 -3.69 -3.67 -15.74
N ASP A 101 -3.76 -4.12 -16.99
CA ASP A 101 -3.12 -5.36 -17.47
C ASP A 101 -1.58 -5.24 -17.48
N PRO A 102 -0.86 -5.88 -16.54
CA PRO A 102 0.59 -5.71 -16.41
C PRO A 102 1.38 -6.29 -17.59
N GLU A 103 0.78 -7.15 -18.42
CA GLU A 103 1.42 -7.70 -19.63
C GLU A 103 1.39 -6.70 -20.81
N LYS A 104 0.51 -5.70 -20.75
CA LYS A 104 0.36 -4.67 -21.79
C LYS A 104 0.97 -3.33 -21.40
N LEU A 105 1.10 -3.07 -20.11
CA LEU A 105 1.61 -1.80 -19.59
C LEU A 105 3.14 -1.72 -19.72
N THR A 106 3.64 -0.51 -19.97
CA THR A 106 5.07 -0.21 -20.02
C THR A 106 5.44 0.72 -18.88
N ASP A 107 6.66 0.60 -18.33
CA ASP A 107 7.08 1.46 -17.23
C ASP A 107 6.98 2.95 -17.61
N GLY A 108 6.38 3.75 -16.73
CA GLY A 108 6.11 5.16 -16.95
C GLY A 108 4.65 5.47 -17.33
N TYR A 109 4.43 6.57 -18.03
CA TYR A 109 3.09 7.03 -18.35
C TYR A 109 2.41 6.16 -19.42
N ASN A 110 1.20 5.69 -19.12
CA ASN A 110 0.32 5.00 -20.06
C ASN A 110 -1.01 5.75 -20.15
N THR A 111 -1.68 5.64 -21.29
CA THR A 111 -3.09 6.06 -21.44
C THR A 111 -3.90 4.82 -21.71
N LEU A 112 -4.84 4.51 -20.82
CA LEU A 112 -5.70 3.34 -20.90
C LEU A 112 -6.78 3.53 -21.97
N GLU A 113 -7.46 2.45 -22.36
CA GLU A 113 -8.52 2.49 -23.38
C GLU A 113 -9.70 3.40 -23.00
N ASN A 114 -9.95 3.55 -21.69
CA ASN A 114 -10.97 4.46 -21.14
C ASN A 114 -10.53 5.94 -21.13
N GLY A 115 -9.30 6.26 -21.59
CA GLY A 115 -8.73 7.61 -21.60
C GLY A 115 -8.03 8.02 -20.29
N GLU A 116 -8.03 7.17 -19.28
CA GLU A 116 -7.33 7.40 -18.01
C GLU A 116 -5.81 7.40 -18.21
N ARG A 117 -5.12 8.29 -17.50
CA ARG A 117 -3.65 8.37 -17.52
C ARG A 117 -3.07 7.84 -16.22
N ILE A 118 -2.25 6.81 -16.32
CA ILE A 118 -1.58 6.19 -15.17
C ILE A 118 -0.06 6.25 -15.32
N TYR A 119 0.66 6.12 -14.21
CA TYR A 119 2.10 5.88 -14.21
C TYR A 119 2.35 4.46 -13.69
N TYR A 120 2.81 3.57 -14.55
CA TYR A 120 3.03 2.16 -14.23
C TYR A 120 4.47 1.90 -13.79
N ILE A 121 4.62 1.01 -12.80
CA ILE A 121 5.89 0.58 -12.24
C ILE A 121 5.84 -0.94 -12.09
N SER A 122 6.56 -1.66 -12.96
CA SER A 122 6.63 -3.12 -12.97
C SER A 122 7.45 -3.69 -11.81
N ASN A 123 8.46 -2.96 -11.34
CA ASN A 123 9.32 -3.38 -10.24
C ASN A 123 9.52 -2.25 -9.20
N PRO A 124 8.58 -2.11 -8.24
CA PRO A 124 8.63 -1.02 -7.26
C PRO A 124 9.82 -1.11 -6.30
N ALA A 125 10.41 -2.31 -6.11
CA ALA A 125 11.54 -2.53 -5.21
C ALA A 125 12.87 -1.98 -5.74
N LEU A 126 13.00 -1.78 -7.06
CA LEU A 126 14.24 -1.29 -7.67
C LEU A 126 14.46 0.23 -7.55
N GLY A 127 13.71 0.91 -6.69
CA GLY A 127 13.99 2.29 -6.28
C GLY A 127 13.71 3.29 -7.39
N LEU A 128 12.45 3.72 -7.50
CA LEU A 128 12.06 4.74 -8.46
C LEU A 128 12.31 6.15 -7.90
N TRP A 129 13.59 6.51 -7.74
CA TRP A 129 14.00 7.86 -7.36
C TRP A 129 15.29 8.28 -8.07
N ALA A 130 15.33 8.17 -9.40
CA ALA A 130 16.36 8.86 -10.18
C ALA A 130 15.89 10.30 -10.46
N ASP A 131 16.43 11.24 -9.71
CA ASP A 131 16.35 12.67 -10.05
C ASP A 131 17.22 12.91 -11.29
N ARG A 132 16.60 13.32 -12.42
CA ARG A 132 17.34 13.66 -13.65
C ARG A 132 18.33 14.81 -13.45
N ALA A 133 18.21 15.62 -12.40
CA ALA A 133 19.20 16.65 -12.07
C ALA A 133 20.47 16.09 -11.39
N ARG A 134 20.51 14.78 -11.08
CA ARG A 134 21.61 14.10 -10.40
C ARG A 134 22.32 13.03 -11.27
N PHE A 135 21.98 12.94 -12.56
CA PHE A 135 22.62 12.06 -13.55
C PHE A 135 22.86 12.80 -14.87
#